data_AF-Q7VH37-F1
#
_entry.id   AF-Q7VH37-F1
#
_cell.length_a   1.000
_cell.length_b   1.000
_cell.length_c   1.000
_cell.angle_alpha   90.00
_cell.angle_beta   90.00
_cell.angle_gamma   90.00
#
_symmetry.space_group_name_H-M   'P 1'
#
loop_
_entity.id
_entity.type
_entity.pdbx_description
1 polymer ?
#
loop_
_entity_poly.entity_id
_entity_poly.type
_entity_poly.pdbx_seq_one_letter_code
_entity_poly.pdbx_strand_id
1 'polypeptide(L)'
;MDLNLKRNNLTRNPMLFSSYIFILAFLPISLLGFYTLRAMKCYSLAKVFLIGASVFFYGYFKVEYIFILIFSMLVNFSLAHFILKATGGGEAVFNYRHYL
;
A
#
# COMPACT_ATOMS: atom_id res chain seq x y z
N MET A 1 36.16 8.95 38.48
CA MET A 1 36.84 10.24 38.26
C MET A 1 37.42 10.27 36.86
N ASP A 2 36.84 10.92 35.86
CA ASP A 2 35.45 11.19 35.48
C ASP A 2 35.54 11.72 34.04
N LEU A 3 34.58 11.31 33.21
CA LEU A 3 33.97 12.14 32.16
C LEU A 3 34.85 12.63 31.00
N ASN A 4 35.37 11.71 30.19
CA ASN A 4 35.61 11.98 28.76
C ASN A 4 34.79 11.04 27.85
N LEU A 5 33.57 10.69 28.28
CA LEU A 5 32.55 10.20 27.38
C LEU A 5 32.15 11.36 26.46
N LYS A 6 32.77 11.40 25.28
CA LYS A 6 32.40 12.15 24.08
C LYS A 6 30.88 12.06 23.86
N ARG A 7 30.15 12.93 24.55
CA ARG A 7 28.71 13.09 24.47
C ARG A 7 28.43 14.10 23.39
N ASN A 8 28.21 13.63 22.16
CA ASN A 8 27.51 14.36 21.10
C ASN A 8 27.81 13.71 19.75
N ASN A 9 26.85 12.95 19.24
CA ASN A 9 26.31 13.08 17.89
C ASN A 9 25.39 11.88 17.63
N LEU A 10 24.42 11.66 18.53
CA LEU A 10 23.18 11.01 18.12
C LEU A 10 22.51 11.99 17.15
N THR A 11 22.95 11.96 15.89
CA THR A 11 22.21 12.55 14.78
C THR A 11 20.87 11.84 14.75
N ARG A 12 19.93 12.37 15.53
CA ARG A 12 18.51 12.09 15.37
C ARG A 12 18.19 12.72 14.02
N ASN A 13 18.44 11.96 12.94
CA ASN A 13 17.88 12.27 11.63
C ASN A 13 16.40 12.53 11.90
N PRO A 14 15.90 13.77 11.73
CA PRO A 14 14.49 14.05 11.95
C PRO A 14 13.74 13.05 11.07
N MET A 15 13.01 12.14 11.73
CA MET A 15 12.31 11.07 11.04
C MET A 15 11.39 11.72 10.00
N LEU A 16 11.50 11.23 8.76
CA LEU A 16 11.02 11.81 7.52
C LEU A 16 9.48 11.96 7.44
N PHE A 17 8.90 12.85 8.24
CA PHE A 17 7.49 13.22 8.22
C PHE A 17 7.18 14.40 7.25
N SER A 18 8.18 14.89 6.51
CA SER A 18 8.21 16.25 5.93
C SER A 18 7.74 16.41 4.47
N SER A 19 7.01 15.47 3.88
CA SER A 19 6.46 15.72 2.54
C SER A 19 5.12 16.45 2.63
N TYR A 20 5.16 17.76 2.93
CA TYR A 20 3.98 18.63 2.92
C TYR A 20 3.23 18.57 1.58
N ILE A 21 3.96 18.30 0.49
CA ILE A 21 3.40 18.11 -0.85
C ILE A 21 2.42 16.92 -0.91
N PHE A 22 2.62 15.88 -0.10
CA PHE A 22 1.70 14.74 -0.05
C PHE A 22 0.35 15.13 0.55
N ILE A 23 0.37 15.78 1.72
CA ILE A 23 -0.86 16.14 2.41
C ILE A 23 -1.60 17.26 1.68
N LEU A 24 -0.87 18.26 1.15
CA LEU A 24 -1.47 19.44 0.54
C LEU A 24 -1.76 19.32 -0.95
N ALA A 25 -1.07 18.43 -1.69
CA ALA A 25 -1.35 18.22 -3.11
C ALA A 25 -1.95 16.85 -3.38
N PHE A 26 -1.33 15.76 -2.91
CA PHE A 26 -1.80 14.41 -3.25
C PHE A 26 -3.19 14.11 -2.64
N LEU A 27 -3.42 14.43 -1.37
CA LEU A 27 -4.71 14.20 -0.72
C LEU A 27 -5.87 14.90 -1.45
N PRO A 28 -5.84 16.24 -1.70
CA PRO A 28 -6.94 16.90 -2.41
C PRO A 28 -7.07 16.45 -3.86
N ILE A 29 -5.97 16.17 -4.59
CA ILE A 29 -6.04 15.62 -5.95
C ILE A 29 -6.72 14.25 -5.97
N SER A 30 -6.33 13.34 -5.06
CA SER A 30 -6.91 12.00 -4.99
C SER A 30 -8.40 12.05 -4.63
N LEU A 31 -8.77 12.92 -3.69
CA LEU A 31 -10.15 13.13 -3.29
C LEU A 31 -10.99 13.73 -4.42
N LEU A 32 -10.47 14.73 -5.14
CA LEU A 32 -11.13 15.34 -6.30
C LEU A 32 -11.34 14.31 -7.40
N GLY A 33 -10.32 13.54 -7.76
CA GLY A 33 -10.43 12.47 -8.76
C GLY A 33 -11.43 11.39 -8.35
N PHE A 34 -11.45 10.99 -7.07
CA PHE A 34 -12.45 10.04 -6.58
C PHE A 34 -13.87 10.60 -6.65
N TYR A 35 -14.08 11.85 -6.23
CA TYR A 35 -15.40 12.48 -6.25
C TYR A 35 -15.92 12.72 -7.65
N THR A 36 -15.07 13.12 -8.61
CA THR A 36 -15.47 13.29 -10.02
C THR A 36 -15.86 11.96 -10.64
N LEU A 37 -15.09 10.89 -10.43
CA LEU A 37 -15.42 9.56 -10.94
C LEU A 37 -16.67 8.96 -10.25
N ARG A 38 -16.88 9.26 -8.96
CA ARG A 38 -18.09 8.89 -8.22
C ARG A 38 -19.32 9.62 -8.75
N ALA A 39 -19.20 10.90 -9.09
CA ALA A 39 -20.29 11.69 -9.68
C ALA A 39 -20.73 11.13 -11.05
N MET A 40 -19.81 10.50 -11.78
CA MET A 40 -20.10 9.81 -13.05
C MET A 40 -20.78 8.43 -12.88
N LYS A 41 -21.15 8.03 -11.65
CA LYS A 41 -21.73 6.70 -11.29
C LYS A 41 -20.83 5.49 -11.63
N CYS A 42 -19.58 5.72 -12.01
CA CYS A 42 -18.63 4.68 -12.36
C CYS A 42 -17.85 4.20 -11.13
N TYR A 43 -18.53 3.52 -10.21
CA TYR A 43 -17.93 3.03 -8.96
C TYR A 43 -16.75 2.08 -9.17
N SER A 44 -16.76 1.27 -10.23
CA SER A 44 -15.64 0.37 -10.53
C SER A 44 -14.38 1.17 -10.91
N LEU A 45 -14.55 2.19 -11.74
CA LEU A 45 -13.48 3.06 -12.21
C LEU A 45 -12.93 3.93 -11.07
N ALA A 46 -13.79 4.38 -10.15
CA ALA A 46 -13.38 5.11 -8.95
C ALA A 46 -12.47 4.27 -8.04
N LYS A 47 -12.75 2.96 -7.89
CA LYS A 47 -11.87 2.05 -7.14
C LYS A 47 -10.51 1.87 -7.83
N VAL A 48 -10.51 1.64 -9.15
CA VAL A 48 -9.28 1.49 -9.93
C VAL A 48 -8.43 2.76 -9.88
N PHE A 49 -9.07 3.94 -9.96
CA PHE A 49 -8.40 5.22 -9.80
C PHE A 49 -7.75 5.36 -8.41
N LEU A 50 -8.44 4.95 -7.34
CA LEU A 50 -7.90 5.01 -5.99
C LEU A 50 -6.70 4.08 -5.78
N ILE A 51 -6.75 2.89 -6.39
CA ILE A 51 -5.63 1.93 -6.42
C ILE A 51 -4.46 2.52 -7.21
N GLY A 52 -4.72 3.07 -8.39
CA GLY A 52 -3.72 3.72 -9.24
C GLY A 52 -3.07 4.92 -8.57
N ALA A 53 -3.85 5.76 -7.88
CA ALA A 53 -3.35 6.89 -7.11
C ALA A 53 -2.42 6.44 -5.96
N SER A 54 -2.80 5.35 -5.28
CA SER A 54 -1.98 4.77 -4.20
C SER A 54 -0.65 4.23 -4.73
N VAL A 55 -0.67 3.54 -5.89
CA VAL A 55 0.55 3.07 -6.55
C VAL A 55 1.40 4.24 -7.02
N PHE A 56 0.82 5.25 -7.67
CA PHE A 56 1.54 6.43 -8.13
C PHE A 56 2.25 7.18 -6.98
N PHE A 57 1.57 7.32 -5.84
CA PHE A 57 2.17 7.88 -4.63
C PHE A 57 3.40 7.11 -4.16
N TYR A 58 3.34 5.77 -4.21
CA TYR A 58 4.46 4.91 -3.84
C TYR A 58 5.69 5.09 -4.75
N GLY A 59 5.46 5.54 -5.98
CA GLY A 59 6.49 5.65 -7.04
C GLY A 59 7.21 6.97 -7.07
N TYR A 60 6.57 8.00 -6.52
CA TYR A 60 7.11 9.33 -6.42
C TYR A 60 8.42 9.40 -5.59
N PHE A 61 8.62 8.47 -4.66
CA PHE A 61 9.84 8.41 -3.86
C PHE A 61 10.96 7.59 -4.52
N LYS A 62 10.67 6.37 -4.99
CA LYS A 62 11.66 5.40 -5.52
C LYS A 62 10.96 4.36 -6.40
N VAL A 63 11.01 4.54 -7.72
CA VAL A 63 10.33 3.68 -8.72
C VAL A 63 10.73 2.20 -8.62
N GLU A 64 11.96 1.90 -8.20
CA GLU A 64 12.46 0.52 -8.02
C GLU A 64 11.66 -0.28 -6.99
N TYR A 65 11.21 0.34 -5.88
CA TYR A 65 10.46 -0.37 -4.85
C TYR A 65 9.03 -0.69 -5.29
N ILE A 66 8.41 0.14 -6.15
CA ILE A 66 7.12 -0.20 -6.77
C ILE A 66 7.23 -1.51 -7.53
N PHE A 67 8.26 -1.61 -8.38
CA PHE A 67 8.35 -2.73 -9.30
C PHE A 67 8.51 -4.04 -8.53
N ILE A 68 9.35 -4.02 -7.49
CA ILE A 68 9.54 -5.15 -6.57
C ILE A 68 8.24 -5.49 -5.81
N LEU A 69 7.49 -4.49 -5.32
CA LEU A 69 6.22 -4.71 -4.61
C LEU A 69 5.15 -5.32 -5.50
N ILE A 70 4.92 -4.73 -6.68
CA ILE A 70 3.91 -5.23 -7.63
C ILE A 70 4.29 -6.63 -8.10
N PHE A 71 5.56 -6.84 -8.45
CA PHE A 71 6.04 -8.16 -8.86
C PHE A 71 5.85 -9.20 -7.77
N SER A 72 6.23 -8.88 -6.52
CA SER A 72 6.02 -9.77 -5.37
C SER A 72 4.53 -10.08 -5.16
N MET A 73 3.66 -9.08 -5.23
CA MET A 73 2.23 -9.24 -5.03
C MET A 73 1.60 -10.10 -6.13
N LEU A 74 1.99 -9.91 -7.39
CA LEU A 74 1.52 -10.71 -8.53
C LEU A 74 1.97 -12.16 -8.46
N VAL A 75 3.26 -12.39 -8.17
CA VAL A 75 3.81 -13.74 -8.01
C VAL A 75 3.10 -14.44 -6.85
N ASN A 76 2.97 -13.78 -5.71
CA ASN A 76 2.32 -14.34 -4.54
C ASN A 76 0.83 -14.65 -4.79
N PHE A 77 0.12 -13.75 -5.45
CA PHE A 77 -1.29 -13.96 -5.80
C PHE A 77 -1.47 -15.14 -6.78
N SER A 78 -0.59 -15.24 -7.78
CA SER A 78 -0.61 -16.33 -8.76
C SER A 78 -0.32 -17.68 -8.10
N LEU A 79 0.65 -17.72 -7.19
CA LEU A 79 0.99 -18.91 -6.43
C LEU A 79 -0.16 -19.34 -5.53
N ALA A 80 -0.76 -18.41 -4.79
CA ALA A 80 -1.92 -18.65 -3.94
C ALA A 80 -3.12 -19.17 -4.76
N HIS A 81 -3.38 -18.59 -5.93
CA HIS A 81 -4.45 -19.06 -6.82
C HIS A 81 -4.21 -20.48 -7.32
N PHE A 82 -2.95 -20.82 -7.68
CA PHE A 82 -2.59 -22.17 -8.11
C PHE A 82 -2.75 -23.19 -6.98
N ILE A 83 -2.32 -22.83 -5.76
CA ILE A 83 -2.49 -23.66 -4.56
C ILE A 83 -3.97 -23.87 -4.27
N LEU A 84 -4.78 -22.81 -4.23
CA LEU A 84 -6.23 -22.91 -3.97
C LEU A 84 -6.95 -23.79 -5.00
N LYS A 85 -6.58 -23.66 -6.28
CA LYS A 85 -7.13 -24.49 -7.37
C LYS A 85 -6.71 -25.95 -7.27
N ALA A 86 -5.46 -26.22 -6.85
CA ALA A 86 -4.94 -27.58 -6.68
C ALA A 86 -5.47 -28.25 -5.40
N THR A 87 -5.72 -27.48 -4.35
CA THR A 87 -6.17 -28.01 -3.06
C THR A 87 -7.67 -28.29 -3.02
N GLY A 88 -8.51 -27.65 -3.87
CA GLY A 88 -9.96 -27.92 -3.96
C GLY A 88 -10.77 -27.80 -2.65
N GLY A 89 -10.11 -27.47 -1.54
CA GLY A 89 -10.61 -27.61 -0.17
C GLY A 89 -10.77 -26.29 0.59
N GLY A 90 -10.59 -25.15 -0.08
CA GLY A 90 -10.88 -23.84 0.51
C GLY A 90 -12.36 -23.65 0.85
N GLU A 91 -13.26 -24.28 0.09
CA GLU A 91 -14.69 -24.35 0.37
C GLU A 91 -15.01 -25.21 1.60
N ALA A 92 -14.16 -26.21 1.93
CA ALA A 92 -14.42 -27.11 3.05
C ALA A 92 -14.21 -26.41 4.39
N VAL A 93 -13.14 -25.63 4.57
CA VAL A 93 -12.80 -25.01 5.87
C VAL A 93 -13.73 -23.84 6.21
N PHE A 94 -14.21 -23.08 5.22
CA PHE A 94 -15.17 -22.01 5.49
C PHE A 94 -16.56 -22.53 5.84
N ASN A 95 -16.97 -23.68 5.28
CA ASN A 95 -18.27 -24.32 5.56
C ASN A 95 -18.33 -24.96 6.96
N TYR A 96 -17.21 -25.42 7.53
CA TYR A 96 -17.17 -25.96 8.90
C TYR A 96 -17.44 -24.92 10.00
N ARG A 97 -17.28 -23.63 9.72
CA ARG A 97 -17.46 -22.57 10.72
C ARG A 97 -18.91 -22.07 10.85
N HIS A 98 -19.82 -22.64 10.06
CA HIS A 98 -21.25 -22.31 10.09
C HIS A 98 -22.11 -23.40 10.79
N TYR A 99 -21.46 -24.39 11.43
CA TYR A 99 -22.07 -25.52 12.16
C TYR A 99 -21.69 -25.57 13.66
N LEU A 100 -21.08 -24.52 14.20
CA LEU A 100 -20.85 -24.29 15.64
C LEU A 100 -21.58 -23.02 16.05
#